data_AF-E2SD11-F1
#
_entry.id   AF-E2SD11-F1
#
_cell.length_a   1.000
_cell.length_b   1.000
_cell.length_c   1.000
_cell.angle_alpha   90.00
_cell.angle_beta   90.00
_cell.angle_gamma   90.00
#
_symmetry.space_group_name_H-M   'P 1'
#
loop_
_entity.id
_entity.type
_entity.pdbx_description
1 polymer ?
#
loop_
_entity_poly.entity_id
_entity_poly.type
_entity_poly.pdbx_seq_one_letter_code
_entity_poly.pdbx_strand_id
1 'polypeptide(L)'
;MGSTIVTLELADELRSRGASVVVYAAFVGEPAAAAFRDHGIDLLDEAATSAAGITLDDFDLVWVNSQVLPLPVVDSLMRSWPSRLPVFVFHHMSPLDYAPDEHPYLHGLEERLASLSTFISPATRDELLPFFSGRPPTDLFSNPAPRAFARSPYVSSGSPERILVVSNHVTPEVEEAKALLRDKGLEVVHFGSGQDEYALVTAEVLDRFDVVVTIGKTVQYCLVAGRPVYVYDHFGGQG
;
A
#
# COMPACT_ATOMS: atom_id res chain seq x y z
N MET A 1 -5.89 4.24 -0.53
CA MET A 1 -5.17 4.24 0.78
C MET A 1 -4.23 3.05 0.93
N GLY A 2 -4.62 1.81 0.58
CA GLY A 2 -3.71 0.65 0.69
C GLY A 2 -2.40 0.79 -0.10
N SER A 3 -2.47 1.22 -1.36
CA SER A 3 -1.29 1.46 -2.21
C SER A 3 -0.36 2.53 -1.64
N THR A 4 -0.90 3.62 -1.07
CA THR A 4 -0.13 4.66 -0.39
C THR A 4 0.70 4.10 0.77
N ILE A 5 0.10 3.23 1.58
CA ILE A 5 0.80 2.58 2.69
C ILE A 5 1.87 1.61 2.18
N VAL A 6 1.59 0.84 1.11
CA VAL A 6 2.60 -0.01 0.46
C VAL A 6 3.78 0.82 -0.04
N THR A 7 3.55 1.97 -0.67
CA THR A 7 4.62 2.90 -1.10
C THR A 7 5.45 3.36 0.09
N LEU A 8 4.81 3.79 1.18
CA LEU A 8 5.49 4.23 2.40
C LEU A 8 6.37 3.12 2.98
N GLU A 9 5.82 1.92 3.16
CA GLU A 9 6.53 0.77 3.73
C GLU A 9 7.69 0.30 2.84
N LEU A 10 7.51 0.32 1.51
CA LEU A 10 8.59 -0.01 0.58
C LEU A 10 9.72 1.01 0.66
N ALA A 11 9.39 2.31 0.66
CA ALA A 11 10.37 3.38 0.78
C ALA A 11 11.13 3.29 2.11
N ASP A 12 10.43 3.04 3.21
CA ASP A 12 11.02 2.85 4.54
C ASP A 12 11.97 1.65 4.59
N GLU A 13 11.56 0.49 4.06
CA GLU A 13 12.41 -0.71 4.00
C GLU A 13 13.65 -0.48 3.13
N LEU A 14 13.52 0.16 1.97
CA LEU A 14 14.66 0.47 1.10
C LEU A 14 15.66 1.40 1.80
N ARG A 15 15.19 2.45 2.48
CA ARG A 15 16.04 3.34 3.26
C ARG A 15 16.71 2.64 4.43
N SER A 16 16.00 1.74 5.11
CA SER A 16 16.58 0.93 6.19
C SER A 16 17.74 0.04 5.71
N ARG A 17 17.77 -0.28 4.40
CA ARG A 17 18.85 -1.02 3.73
C ARG A 17 19.93 -0.12 3.14
N GLY A 18 19.87 1.19 3.37
CA GLY A 18 20.88 2.16 2.93
C GLY A 18 20.62 2.81 1.57
N ALA A 19 19.45 2.61 0.96
CA ALA A 19 19.10 3.29 -0.28
C ALA A 19 18.74 4.76 -0.02
N SER A 20 19.08 5.65 -0.96
CA SER A 20 18.50 6.99 -1.05
C SER A 20 17.16 6.87 -1.80
N VAL A 21 16.07 7.33 -1.19
CA VAL A 21 14.72 7.16 -1.73
C VAL A 21 13.99 8.49 -1.75
N VAL A 22 13.39 8.77 -2.90
CA VAL A 22 12.39 9.83 -3.09
C VAL A 22 11.11 9.18 -3.59
N VAL A 23 9.97 9.70 -3.16
CA VAL A 23 8.66 9.23 -3.59
C VAL A 23 7.99 10.33 -4.39
N TYR A 24 7.45 9.98 -5.55
CA TYR A 24 6.62 10.85 -6.35
C TYR A 24 5.15 10.47 -6.19
N ALA A 25 4.27 11.49 -6.14
CA ALA A 25 2.84 11.31 -6.29
C ALA A 25 2.26 12.45 -7.14
N ALA A 26 1.34 12.12 -8.06
CA ALA A 26 0.66 13.13 -8.88
C ALA A 26 -0.13 14.15 -8.04
N PHE A 27 -0.57 13.75 -6.84
CA PHE A 27 -1.20 14.62 -5.87
C PHE A 27 -0.66 14.32 -4.47
N VAL A 28 -0.27 15.38 -3.76
CA VAL A 28 0.21 15.31 -2.38
C VAL A 28 -0.77 16.03 -1.47
N GLY A 29 -1.23 15.33 -0.43
CA GLY A 29 -2.19 15.87 0.53
C GLY A 29 -2.06 15.22 1.91
N GLU A 30 -2.62 15.91 2.91
CA GLU A 30 -2.71 15.38 4.28
C GLU A 30 -3.85 14.36 4.41
N PRO A 31 -3.75 13.37 5.31
CA PRO A 31 -2.65 13.11 6.26
C PRO A 31 -1.45 12.34 5.67
N ALA A 32 -1.54 11.90 4.41
CA ALA A 32 -0.53 11.03 3.82
C ALA A 32 0.84 11.72 3.78
N ALA A 33 0.90 13.00 3.41
CA ALA A 33 2.14 13.76 3.37
C ALA A 33 2.85 13.81 4.73
N ALA A 34 2.12 14.01 5.84
CA ALA A 34 2.68 13.92 7.19
C ALA A 34 3.30 12.54 7.46
N ALA A 35 2.63 11.45 7.09
CA ALA A 35 3.16 10.11 7.30
C ALA A 35 4.51 9.87 6.59
N PHE A 36 4.67 10.35 5.35
CA PHE A 36 5.97 10.28 4.66
C PHE A 36 7.04 11.14 5.34
N ARG A 37 6.70 12.37 5.76
CA ARG A 37 7.63 13.27 6.45
C ARG A 37 8.07 12.75 7.82
N ASP A 38 7.18 12.12 8.58
CA ASP A 38 7.48 11.56 9.90
C ASP A 38 8.44 10.38 9.79
N HIS A 39 8.40 9.66 8.66
CA HIS A 39 9.40 8.66 8.29
C HIS A 39 10.66 9.26 7.66
N GLY A 40 10.72 10.59 7.46
CA GLY A 40 11.84 11.29 6.83
C GLY A 40 12.00 10.96 5.34
N ILE A 41 10.90 10.66 4.64
CA ILE A 41 10.88 10.36 3.21
C ILE A 41 10.43 11.60 2.44
N ASP A 42 11.21 11.98 1.43
CA ASP A 42 10.88 13.10 0.54
C ASP A 42 9.74 12.70 -0.39
N LEU A 43 8.59 13.36 -0.23
CA LEU A 43 7.42 13.20 -1.07
C LEU A 43 7.30 14.41 -2.01
N LEU A 44 7.45 14.16 -3.31
CA LEU A 44 7.42 15.17 -4.35
C LEU A 44 6.14 15.09 -5.17
N ASP A 45 5.62 16.25 -5.55
CA ASP A 45 4.62 16.38 -6.60
C ASP A 45 5.29 16.76 -7.93
N GLU A 46 4.48 17.00 -8.96
CA GLU A 46 4.93 17.32 -10.31
C GLU A 46 5.78 18.61 -10.36
N ALA A 47 5.37 19.64 -9.61
CA ALA A 47 6.07 20.92 -9.56
C ALA A 47 7.42 20.80 -8.85
N ALA A 48 7.45 20.10 -7.71
CA ALA A 48 8.66 19.86 -6.94
C ALA A 48 9.66 18.98 -7.71
N THR A 49 9.16 17.95 -8.41
CA THR A 49 9.99 17.07 -9.26
C THR A 49 10.63 17.86 -10.40
N SER A 50 9.85 18.70 -11.08
CA SER A 50 10.34 19.57 -12.15
C SER A 50 11.36 20.59 -11.64
N ALA A 51 11.11 21.21 -10.48
CA ALA A 51 12.01 22.19 -9.88
C ALA A 51 13.34 21.58 -9.40
N ALA A 52 13.30 20.33 -8.93
CA ALA A 52 14.49 19.58 -8.53
C ALA A 52 15.34 19.13 -9.74
N GLY A 53 14.81 19.20 -10.96
CA GLY A 53 15.51 18.77 -12.17
C GLY A 53 15.79 17.27 -12.20
N ILE A 54 14.91 16.47 -11.60
CA ILE A 54 15.06 15.02 -11.51
C ILE A 54 14.97 14.39 -12.90
N THR A 55 15.94 13.54 -13.23
CA THR A 55 16.04 12.81 -14.49
C THR A 55 16.17 11.30 -14.24
N LEU A 56 16.03 10.49 -15.30
CA LEU A 56 16.20 9.04 -15.18
C LEU A 56 17.64 8.59 -14.90
N ASP A 57 18.63 9.42 -15.22
CA ASP A 57 20.04 9.12 -14.94
C ASP A 57 20.35 9.16 -13.43
N ASP A 58 19.48 9.77 -12.62
CA ASP A 58 19.63 9.87 -11.16
C ASP A 58 19.26 8.58 -10.40
N PHE A 59 18.70 7.59 -11.09
CA PHE A 59 18.15 6.39 -10.45
C PHE A 59 18.82 5.09 -10.90
N ASP A 60 18.94 4.16 -9.96
CA ASP A 60 19.23 2.75 -10.23
C ASP A 60 17.97 1.90 -10.38
N LEU A 61 16.90 2.30 -9.69
CA LEU A 61 15.63 1.62 -9.60
C LEU A 61 14.50 2.66 -9.65
N VAL A 62 13.50 2.40 -10.50
CA VAL A 62 12.24 3.12 -10.53
C VAL A 62 11.12 2.12 -10.26
N TRP A 63 10.46 2.26 -9.10
CA TRP A 63 9.32 1.44 -8.72
C TRP A 63 8.03 2.23 -8.93
N VAL A 64 7.18 1.73 -9.82
CA VAL A 64 5.95 2.38 -10.27
C VAL A 64 4.75 1.65 -9.68
N ASN A 65 3.99 2.32 -8.83
CA ASN A 65 2.67 1.82 -8.40
C ASN A 65 1.60 2.39 -9.35
N SER A 66 0.71 1.54 -9.87
CA SER A 66 -0.48 1.96 -10.63
C SER A 66 -0.17 2.87 -11.83
N GLN A 67 0.85 2.52 -12.62
CA GLN A 67 1.31 3.24 -13.82
C GLN A 67 1.70 4.72 -13.64
N VAL A 68 1.83 5.23 -12.42
CA VAL A 68 2.08 6.66 -12.17
C VAL A 68 3.56 7.02 -12.41
N LEU A 69 3.83 7.81 -13.45
CA LEU A 69 5.14 8.37 -13.76
C LEU A 69 5.11 9.91 -13.74
N PRO A 70 6.15 10.59 -13.23
CA PRO A 70 6.25 12.05 -13.30
C PRO A 70 6.55 12.51 -14.74
N LEU A 71 6.04 13.69 -15.13
CA LEU A 71 6.26 14.20 -16.49
C LEU A 71 7.75 14.38 -16.84
N PRO A 72 8.65 14.86 -15.95
CA PRO A 72 10.09 14.91 -16.22
C PRO A 72 10.71 13.57 -16.65
N VAL A 73 10.21 12.46 -16.10
CA VAL A 73 10.65 11.11 -16.50
C VAL A 73 10.17 10.78 -17.90
N VAL A 74 8.90 11.09 -18.22
CA VAL A 74 8.34 10.89 -19.56
C VAL A 74 9.06 11.77 -20.60
N ASP A 75 9.30 13.04 -20.28
CA ASP A 75 10.05 13.98 -21.12
C ASP A 75 11.49 13.51 -21.36
N SER A 76 12.15 12.96 -20.34
CA SER A 76 13.51 12.38 -20.48
C SER A 76 13.50 11.25 -21.51
N LEU A 77 12.56 10.31 -21.41
CA LEU A 77 12.42 9.21 -22.38
C LEU A 77 12.17 9.68 -23.83
N MET A 78 11.49 10.81 -24.01
CA MET A 78 11.19 11.37 -25.34
C MET A 78 12.34 12.20 -25.93
N ARG A 79 13.03 13.00 -25.11
CA ARG A 79 13.94 14.05 -25.57
C ARG A 79 15.40 13.69 -25.47
N SER A 80 15.78 12.91 -24.47
CA SER A 80 17.17 12.60 -24.16
C SER A 80 17.21 11.22 -23.52
N TRP A 81 17.35 10.20 -24.37
CA TRP A 81 17.43 8.82 -23.89
C TRP A 81 18.53 8.72 -22.83
N PRO A 82 18.24 8.18 -21.64
CA PRO A 82 19.20 8.19 -20.54
C PRO A 82 20.44 7.39 -20.92
N SER A 83 21.59 7.78 -20.35
CA SER A 83 22.86 7.10 -20.60
C SER A 83 22.84 5.64 -20.15
N ARG A 84 22.03 5.36 -19.11
CA ARG A 84 21.69 4.04 -18.61
C ARG A 84 20.25 4.05 -18.12
N LEU A 85 19.46 3.08 -18.55
CA LEU A 85 18.12 2.90 -18.00
C LEU A 85 18.19 2.30 -16.60
N PRO A 86 17.46 2.86 -15.60
CA PRO A 86 17.27 2.18 -14.33
C PRO A 86 16.49 0.88 -14.52
N VAL A 87 16.54 0.03 -13.51
CA VAL A 87 15.60 -1.09 -13.40
C VAL A 87 14.20 -0.52 -13.19
N PHE A 88 13.27 -0.83 -14.08
CA PHE A 88 11.86 -0.45 -13.91
C PHE A 88 11.07 -1.63 -13.37
N VAL A 89 10.44 -1.43 -12.21
CA VAL A 89 9.46 -2.36 -11.66
C VAL A 89 8.10 -1.69 -11.68
N PHE A 90 7.17 -2.25 -12.42
CA PHE A 90 5.76 -1.85 -12.36
C PHE A 90 5.05 -2.77 -11.39
N HIS A 91 4.25 -2.22 -10.49
CA HIS A 91 3.51 -2.97 -9.49
C HIS A 91 2.01 -2.66 -9.58
N HIS A 92 1.24 -3.73 -9.80
CA HIS A 92 -0.19 -3.70 -9.99
C HIS A 92 -0.91 -4.31 -8.79
N MET A 93 -1.74 -3.52 -8.12
CA MET A 93 -2.39 -3.83 -6.84
C MET A 93 -3.89 -4.08 -6.94
N SER A 94 -4.52 -3.76 -8.07
CA SER A 94 -5.95 -3.97 -8.24
C SER A 94 -6.32 -4.07 -9.71
N PRO A 95 -7.16 -5.03 -10.13
CA PRO A 95 -7.69 -5.06 -11.48
C PRO A 95 -9.05 -4.35 -11.61
N LEU A 96 -9.54 -3.73 -10.54
CA LEU A 96 -10.91 -3.21 -10.46
C LEU A 96 -11.09 -1.97 -11.35
N ASP A 97 -12.22 -1.90 -12.05
CA ASP A 97 -12.57 -0.81 -13.00
C ASP A 97 -12.49 0.61 -12.40
N TYR A 98 -12.71 0.75 -11.09
CA TYR A 98 -12.64 2.04 -10.41
C TYR A 98 -11.20 2.48 -10.08
N ALA A 99 -10.20 1.64 -10.33
CA ALA A 99 -8.77 1.95 -10.26
C ALA A 99 -8.17 1.94 -11.68
N PRO A 100 -8.55 2.90 -12.54
CA PRO A 100 -8.13 2.91 -13.95
C PRO A 100 -6.62 3.11 -14.13
N ASP A 101 -5.95 3.67 -13.14
CA ASP A 101 -4.49 3.85 -13.08
C ASP A 101 -3.73 2.51 -12.96
N GLU A 102 -4.37 1.46 -12.45
CA GLU A 102 -3.78 0.11 -12.43
C GLU A 102 -3.78 -0.57 -13.81
N HIS A 103 -4.53 -0.05 -14.78
CA HIS A 103 -4.57 -0.61 -16.13
C HIS A 103 -3.50 0.04 -17.01
N PRO A 104 -2.86 -0.69 -17.94
CA PRO A 104 -1.91 -0.10 -18.87
C PRO A 104 -2.64 0.89 -19.80
N TYR A 105 -2.53 2.18 -19.48
CA TYR A 105 -3.25 3.24 -20.19
C TYR A 105 -2.48 3.76 -21.41
N LEU A 106 -1.16 3.58 -21.45
CA LEU A 106 -0.31 3.86 -22.62
C LEU A 106 0.12 2.55 -23.28
N HIS A 107 -0.42 2.31 -24.47
CA HIS A 107 -0.16 1.10 -25.24
C HIS A 107 1.34 0.86 -25.47
N GLY A 108 1.87 -0.27 -25.00
CA GLY A 108 3.25 -0.66 -25.23
C GLY A 108 4.29 0.02 -24.33
N LEU A 109 3.88 0.92 -23.41
CA LEU A 109 4.83 1.64 -22.56
C LEU A 109 5.50 0.71 -21.56
N GLU A 110 4.69 0.04 -20.73
CA GLU A 110 5.20 -0.88 -19.72
C GLU A 110 5.93 -2.04 -20.37
N GLU A 111 5.42 -2.61 -21.46
CA GLU A 111 6.07 -3.73 -22.16
C GLU A 111 7.47 -3.40 -22.70
N ARG A 112 7.75 -2.11 -22.92
CA ARG A 112 9.06 -1.63 -23.41
C ARG A 112 10.01 -1.19 -22.31
N LEU A 113 9.47 -0.70 -21.19
CA LEU A 113 10.28 -0.16 -20.09
C LEU A 113 10.51 -1.18 -18.98
N ALA A 114 9.51 -2.00 -18.66
CA ALA A 114 9.54 -2.87 -17.50
C ALA A 114 10.69 -3.86 -17.58
N SER A 115 11.54 -3.80 -16.57
CA SER A 115 12.43 -4.92 -16.24
C SER A 115 11.65 -6.04 -15.56
N LEU A 116 10.59 -5.68 -14.81
CA LEU A 116 9.65 -6.60 -14.17
C LEU A 116 8.29 -5.93 -13.96
N SER A 117 7.22 -6.67 -14.20
CA SER A 117 5.84 -6.31 -13.84
C SER A 117 5.36 -7.24 -12.74
N THR A 118 5.09 -6.70 -11.56
CA THR A 118 4.65 -7.46 -10.41
C THR A 118 3.16 -7.28 -10.16
N PHE A 119 2.50 -8.35 -9.74
CA PHE A 119 1.07 -8.35 -9.45
C PHE A 119 0.83 -8.82 -8.03
N ILE A 120 -0.10 -8.17 -7.34
CA ILE A 120 -0.44 -8.51 -5.95
C ILE A 120 -0.97 -9.95 -5.78
N SER A 121 -1.63 -10.47 -6.82
CA SER A 121 -2.24 -11.79 -6.83
C SER A 121 -2.33 -12.36 -8.24
N PRO A 122 -2.48 -13.69 -8.38
CA PRO A 122 -2.77 -14.32 -9.67
C PRO A 122 -4.03 -13.76 -10.33
N ALA A 123 -5.07 -13.47 -9.56
CA ALA A 123 -6.32 -12.91 -10.09
C ALA A 123 -6.09 -11.55 -10.75
N THR A 124 -5.39 -10.64 -10.06
CA THR A 124 -5.01 -9.32 -10.59
C THR A 124 -4.19 -9.45 -11.87
N ARG A 125 -3.21 -10.36 -11.88
CA ARG A 125 -2.40 -10.63 -13.07
C ARG A 125 -3.25 -11.11 -14.23
N ASP A 126 -4.08 -12.12 -14.01
CA ASP A 126 -4.84 -12.77 -15.07
C ASP A 126 -5.92 -11.84 -15.66
N GLU A 127 -6.42 -10.89 -14.86
CA GLU A 127 -7.36 -9.86 -15.30
C GLU A 127 -6.69 -8.69 -16.04
N LEU A 128 -5.47 -8.30 -15.65
CA LEU A 128 -4.73 -7.20 -16.30
C LEU A 128 -3.94 -7.63 -17.54
N LEU A 129 -3.43 -8.87 -17.58
CA LEU A 129 -2.64 -9.39 -18.70
C LEU A 129 -3.29 -9.22 -20.09
N PRO A 130 -4.61 -9.37 -20.27
CA PRO A 130 -5.27 -9.15 -21.56
C PRO A 130 -5.14 -7.73 -22.13
N PHE A 131 -4.82 -6.73 -21.31
CA PHE A 131 -4.66 -5.35 -21.78
C PHE A 131 -3.27 -5.08 -22.39
N PHE A 132 -2.31 -5.99 -22.22
CA PHE A 132 -0.97 -5.84 -22.76
C PHE A 132 -0.84 -6.44 -24.16
N SER A 133 -0.08 -5.74 -25.01
CA SER A 133 0.21 -6.15 -26.39
C SER A 133 1.28 -7.24 -26.48
N GLY A 134 2.17 -7.27 -25.50
CA GLY A 134 3.20 -8.29 -25.28
C GLY A 134 3.27 -8.62 -23.79
N ARG A 135 3.98 -9.68 -23.42
CA ARG A 135 4.14 -10.05 -22.01
C ARG A 135 5.46 -9.49 -21.48
N PRO A 136 5.46 -8.46 -20.60
CA PRO A 136 6.66 -8.14 -19.86
C PRO A 136 7.06 -9.34 -18.97
N PRO A 137 8.30 -9.43 -18.49
CA PRO A 137 8.63 -10.34 -17.40
C PRO A 137 7.68 -10.09 -16.23
N THR A 138 7.07 -11.13 -15.68
CA THR A 138 6.07 -10.99 -14.60
C THR A 138 6.41 -11.82 -13.38
N ASP A 139 6.04 -11.33 -12.19
CA ASP A 139 6.09 -12.08 -10.93
C ASP A 139 4.95 -11.67 -9.98
N LEU A 140 4.79 -12.38 -8.88
CA LEU A 140 3.86 -12.03 -7.80
C LEU A 140 4.58 -11.26 -6.70
N PHE A 141 4.03 -10.11 -6.34
CA PHE A 141 4.42 -9.34 -5.16
C PHE A 141 3.19 -9.07 -4.32
N SER A 142 2.81 -10.06 -3.50
CA SER A 142 1.67 -9.92 -2.60
C SER A 142 1.91 -8.86 -1.53
N ASN A 143 0.83 -8.35 -0.93
CA ASN A 143 0.88 -7.33 0.12
C ASN A 143 1.88 -7.72 1.24
N PRO A 144 3.02 -7.01 1.38
CA PRO A 144 3.98 -7.31 2.43
C PRO A 144 3.48 -6.80 3.78
N ALA A 145 4.13 -7.23 4.86
CA ALA A 145 4.00 -6.62 6.18
C ALA A 145 5.40 -6.18 6.66
N PRO A 146 5.54 -5.00 7.27
CA PRO A 146 6.79 -4.57 7.88
C PRO A 146 7.31 -5.59 8.90
N ARG A 147 8.64 -5.72 8.98
CA ARG A 147 9.30 -6.67 9.91
C ARG A 147 8.91 -6.47 11.37
N ALA A 148 8.51 -5.26 11.75
CA ALA A 148 8.06 -4.94 13.10
C ALA A 148 6.89 -5.82 13.57
N PHE A 149 5.94 -6.13 12.68
CA PHE A 149 4.78 -6.98 13.01
C PHE A 149 5.15 -8.44 13.31
N ALA A 150 6.31 -8.91 12.84
CA ALA A 150 6.80 -10.26 13.12
C ALA A 150 7.55 -10.37 14.46
N ARG A 151 7.86 -9.25 15.13
CA ARG A 151 8.70 -9.24 16.35
C ARG A 151 7.95 -9.62 17.61
N SER A 152 6.63 -9.41 17.62
CA SER A 152 5.76 -9.61 18.79
C SER A 152 4.61 -10.55 18.40
N PRO A 153 4.86 -11.87 18.31
CA PRO A 153 3.81 -12.81 17.99
C PRO A 153 2.77 -12.83 19.12
N TYR A 154 1.50 -12.80 18.73
CA TYR A 154 0.38 -12.88 19.66
C TYR A 154 0.38 -14.21 20.40
N VAL A 155 0.19 -14.13 21.72
CA VAL A 155 0.00 -15.28 22.58
C VAL A 155 -1.42 -15.20 23.11
N SER A 156 -2.24 -16.21 22.77
CA SER A 156 -3.63 -16.23 23.22
C SER A 156 -3.74 -16.31 24.74
N SER A 157 -4.52 -15.40 25.31
CA SER A 157 -4.92 -15.41 26.72
C SER A 157 -6.19 -16.24 26.99
N GLY A 158 -6.80 -16.83 25.95
CA GLY A 158 -8.07 -17.54 26.03
C GLY A 158 -9.20 -16.80 25.31
N SER A 159 -10.16 -16.28 26.06
CA SER A 159 -11.28 -15.50 25.50
C SER A 159 -10.84 -14.06 25.20
N PRO A 160 -11.18 -13.51 24.02
CA PRO A 160 -10.79 -12.15 23.66
C PRO A 160 -11.54 -11.12 24.50
N GLU A 161 -10.82 -10.13 25.02
CA GLU A 161 -11.38 -9.04 25.83
C GLU A 161 -11.31 -7.70 25.10
N ARG A 162 -10.32 -7.54 24.20
CA ARG A 162 -10.02 -6.29 23.51
C ARG A 162 -10.06 -6.48 21.99
N ILE A 163 -10.94 -5.73 21.35
CA ILE A 163 -11.22 -5.82 19.92
C ILE A 163 -10.86 -4.51 19.25
N LEU A 164 -10.09 -4.60 18.17
CA LEU A 164 -9.79 -3.46 17.30
C LEU A 164 -10.63 -3.55 16.04
N VAL A 165 -11.34 -2.48 15.69
CA VAL A 165 -11.96 -2.32 14.37
C VAL A 165 -11.10 -1.35 13.57
N VAL A 166 -10.63 -1.74 12.38
CA VAL A 166 -9.87 -0.86 11.49
C VAL A 166 -10.59 -0.73 10.16
N SER A 167 -11.26 0.42 9.96
CA SER A 167 -11.94 0.76 8.70
C SER A 167 -12.24 2.25 8.64
N ASN A 168 -12.10 2.85 7.45
CA ASN A 168 -12.49 4.23 7.18
C ASN A 168 -13.98 4.37 6.78
N HIS A 169 -14.64 3.26 6.50
CA HIS A 169 -16.00 3.20 5.96
C HIS A 169 -16.77 2.10 6.65
N VAL A 170 -16.91 2.21 7.97
CA VAL A 170 -17.61 1.17 8.75
C VAL A 170 -19.08 1.10 8.37
N THR A 171 -19.57 -0.12 8.25
CA THR A 171 -20.95 -0.42 7.87
C THR A 171 -21.88 -0.46 9.09
N PRO A 172 -23.20 -0.27 8.89
CA PRO A 172 -24.18 -0.31 9.98
C PRO A 172 -24.13 -1.60 10.81
N GLU A 173 -23.91 -2.75 10.19
CA GLU A 173 -23.82 -4.03 10.87
C GLU A 173 -22.56 -4.16 11.74
N VAL A 174 -21.45 -3.54 11.34
CA VAL A 174 -20.24 -3.47 12.17
C VAL A 174 -20.45 -2.47 13.31
N GLU A 175 -21.15 -1.35 13.10
CA GLU A 175 -21.58 -0.45 14.19
C GLU A 175 -22.44 -1.18 15.24
N GLU A 176 -23.44 -1.96 14.77
CA GLU A 176 -24.28 -2.78 15.64
C GLU A 176 -23.45 -3.82 16.41
N ALA A 177 -22.53 -4.52 15.73
CA ALA A 177 -21.64 -5.48 16.36
C ALA A 177 -20.77 -4.83 17.45
N LYS A 178 -20.20 -3.63 17.20
CA LYS A 178 -19.44 -2.88 18.21
C LYS A 178 -20.28 -2.62 19.45
N ALA A 179 -21.53 -2.17 19.29
CA ALA A 179 -22.43 -1.91 20.41
C ALA A 179 -22.73 -3.19 21.21
N LEU A 180 -23.07 -4.29 20.52
CA LEU A 180 -23.36 -5.58 21.17
C LEU A 180 -22.16 -6.17 21.91
N LEU A 181 -20.94 -5.97 21.40
CA LEU A 181 -19.70 -6.42 22.04
C LEU A 181 -19.39 -5.58 23.29
N ARG A 182 -19.58 -4.26 23.21
CA ARG A 182 -19.44 -3.35 24.37
C ARG A 182 -20.46 -3.66 25.47
N ASP A 183 -21.71 -3.96 25.11
CA ASP A 183 -22.76 -4.36 26.07
C ASP A 183 -22.42 -5.68 26.80
N LYS A 184 -21.59 -6.53 26.20
CA LYS A 184 -21.05 -7.75 26.83
C LYS A 184 -19.82 -7.48 27.70
N GLY A 185 -19.39 -6.23 27.83
CA GLY A 185 -18.25 -5.82 28.65
C GLY A 185 -16.90 -5.92 27.96
N LEU A 186 -16.85 -6.08 26.63
CA LEU A 186 -15.61 -6.12 25.86
C LEU A 186 -15.13 -4.69 25.53
N GLU A 187 -13.82 -4.48 25.52
CA GLU A 187 -13.23 -3.25 25.02
C GLU A 187 -13.23 -3.30 23.50
N VAL A 188 -13.85 -2.30 22.87
CA VAL A 188 -13.89 -2.18 21.40
C VAL A 188 -13.43 -0.79 21.01
N VAL A 189 -12.32 -0.72 20.29
CA VAL A 189 -11.71 0.54 19.80
C VAL A 189 -11.78 0.56 18.28
N HIS A 190 -12.09 1.72 17.70
CA HIS A 190 -12.18 1.89 16.24
C HIS A 190 -11.16 2.89 15.70
N PHE A 191 -10.29 2.40 14.82
CA PHE A 191 -9.35 3.18 14.01
C PHE A 191 -9.90 3.47 12.61
N GLY A 192 -9.98 4.74 12.23
CA GLY A 192 -10.37 5.17 10.89
C GLY A 192 -11.15 6.49 10.86
N SER A 193 -11.57 6.91 9.66
CA SER A 193 -12.30 8.16 9.47
C SER A 193 -13.60 8.22 10.30
N GLY A 194 -13.76 9.28 11.10
CA GLY A 194 -14.96 9.54 11.91
C GLY A 194 -15.02 8.86 13.28
N GLN A 195 -13.87 8.52 13.89
CA GLN A 195 -13.78 7.55 14.99
C GLN A 195 -12.88 7.96 16.17
N ASP A 196 -12.70 7.02 17.10
CA ASP A 196 -11.92 7.14 18.34
C ASP A 196 -10.44 7.52 18.06
N GLU A 197 -9.83 6.91 17.03
CA GLU A 197 -8.45 7.21 16.62
C GLU A 197 -8.29 7.26 15.09
N TYR A 198 -7.42 8.15 14.60
CA TYR A 198 -7.07 8.27 13.19
C TYR A 198 -5.54 8.36 13.02
N ALA A 199 -4.91 7.19 12.91
CA ALA A 199 -3.45 7.04 12.82
C ALA A 199 -3.08 5.78 12.01
N LEU A 200 -1.79 5.66 11.66
CA LEU A 200 -1.26 4.42 11.11
C LEU A 200 -1.40 3.28 12.12
N VAL A 201 -1.82 2.11 11.65
CA VAL A 201 -1.81 0.90 12.47
C VAL A 201 -0.37 0.42 12.58
N THR A 202 0.21 0.50 13.77
CA THR A 202 1.56 0.00 14.07
C THR A 202 1.53 -1.35 14.77
N ALA A 203 2.68 -2.00 14.91
CA ALA A 203 2.79 -3.25 15.68
C ALA A 203 2.38 -3.02 17.16
N GLU A 204 2.80 -1.91 17.74
CA GLU A 204 2.48 -1.52 19.13
C GLU A 204 0.99 -1.28 19.34
N VAL A 205 0.30 -0.73 18.33
CA VAL A 205 -1.17 -0.61 18.36
C VAL A 205 -1.78 -2.00 18.39
N LEU A 206 -1.41 -2.88 17.45
CA LEU A 206 -2.00 -4.22 17.38
C LEU A 206 -1.73 -5.04 18.64
N ASP A 207 -0.59 -4.84 19.31
CA ASP A 207 -0.20 -5.55 20.54
C ASP A 207 -1.13 -5.30 21.74
N ARG A 208 -1.98 -4.27 21.66
CA ARG A 208 -2.98 -3.96 22.67
C ARG A 208 -4.26 -4.78 22.54
N PHE A 209 -4.47 -5.48 21.42
CA PHE A 209 -5.74 -6.11 21.08
C PHE A 209 -5.59 -7.62 20.85
N ASP A 210 -6.67 -8.34 21.15
CA ASP A 210 -6.73 -9.80 21.07
C ASP A 210 -7.30 -10.24 19.72
N VAL A 211 -8.21 -9.47 19.14
CA VAL A 211 -8.87 -9.72 17.83
C VAL A 211 -8.99 -8.43 17.05
N VAL A 212 -8.83 -8.52 15.73
CA VAL A 212 -9.00 -7.37 14.81
C VAL A 212 -10.12 -7.64 13.81
N VAL A 213 -10.98 -6.65 13.57
CA VAL A 213 -11.99 -6.63 12.50
C VAL A 213 -11.55 -5.63 11.45
N THR A 214 -11.22 -6.08 10.24
CA THR A 214 -10.65 -5.20 9.21
C THR A 214 -10.65 -5.82 7.81
N ILE A 215 -10.21 -5.06 6.81
CA ILE A 215 -9.91 -5.52 5.45
C ILE A 215 -8.56 -4.94 4.99
N GLY A 216 -7.98 -5.51 3.92
CA GLY A 216 -6.80 -4.95 3.26
C GLY A 216 -5.50 -5.20 4.04
N LYS A 217 -4.64 -4.18 4.13
CA LYS A 217 -3.25 -4.32 4.65
C LYS A 217 -3.20 -4.78 6.11
N THR A 218 -4.15 -4.35 6.94
CA THR A 218 -4.19 -4.72 8.36
C THR A 218 -4.36 -6.22 8.57
N VAL A 219 -5.04 -6.92 7.65
CA VAL A 219 -5.15 -8.39 7.68
C VAL A 219 -3.74 -9.02 7.63
N GLN A 220 -2.84 -8.49 6.80
CA GLN A 220 -1.50 -9.05 6.60
C GLN A 220 -0.65 -8.82 7.85
N TYR A 221 -0.80 -7.67 8.49
CA TYR A 221 -0.18 -7.39 9.78
C TYR A 221 -0.62 -8.38 10.86
N CYS A 222 -1.92 -8.67 10.93
CA CYS A 222 -2.48 -9.63 11.88
C CYS A 222 -1.95 -11.05 11.63
N LEU A 223 -1.95 -11.50 10.37
CA LEU A 223 -1.45 -12.83 9.99
C LEU A 223 0.03 -13.00 10.36
N VAL A 224 0.86 -12.01 10.09
CA VAL A 224 2.29 -12.04 10.44
C VAL A 224 2.51 -12.01 11.95
N ALA A 225 1.69 -11.25 12.68
CA ALA A 225 1.71 -11.21 14.15
C ALA A 225 1.05 -12.44 14.80
N GLY A 226 0.45 -13.37 14.03
CA GLY A 226 -0.32 -14.50 14.59
C GLY A 226 -1.59 -14.06 15.34
N ARG A 227 -2.08 -12.86 15.09
CA ARG A 227 -3.23 -12.26 15.77
C ARG A 227 -4.52 -12.61 15.01
N PRO A 228 -5.58 -13.11 15.69
CA PRO A 228 -6.86 -13.39 15.07
C PRO A 228 -7.44 -12.17 14.35
N VAL A 229 -7.91 -12.38 13.12
CA VAL A 229 -8.51 -11.33 12.30
C VAL A 229 -9.81 -11.81 11.66
N TYR A 230 -10.85 -10.99 11.79
CA TYR A 230 -12.14 -11.13 11.12
C TYR A 230 -12.14 -10.21 9.89
N VAL A 231 -12.20 -10.81 8.69
CA VAL A 231 -12.02 -10.08 7.43
C VAL A 231 -13.36 -9.55 6.94
N TYR A 232 -13.65 -8.29 7.23
CA TYR A 232 -14.92 -7.66 6.84
C TYR A 232 -14.84 -6.12 6.86
N ASP A 233 -15.50 -5.48 5.89
CA ASP A 233 -15.73 -4.04 5.81
C ASP A 233 -16.88 -3.73 4.82
N HIS A 234 -17.09 -2.47 4.41
CA HIS A 234 -18.07 -2.07 3.39
C HIS A 234 -17.95 -2.74 2.03
N PHE A 235 -16.78 -3.31 1.71
CA PHE A 235 -16.60 -4.14 0.52
C PHE A 235 -17.06 -5.61 0.73
N GLY A 236 -17.62 -5.92 1.89
CA GLY A 236 -17.90 -7.28 2.34
C GLY A 236 -16.65 -7.98 2.89
N GLY A 237 -16.70 -9.30 2.95
CA GLY A 237 -15.61 -10.10 3.48
C GLY A 237 -15.93 -11.60 3.51
N GLN A 238 -14.89 -12.41 3.65
CA GLN A 238 -15.01 -13.87 3.82
C GLN A 238 -15.00 -14.28 5.31
N GLY A 239 -14.83 -13.30 6.20
CA GLY A 239 -14.89 -13.45 7.66
C GLY A 239 -16.29 -13.16 8.15
#